data_AF-A0A557XW65-F1
#
_entry.id   AF-A0A557XW65-F1
#
_cell.length_a   1.000
_cell.length_b   1.000
_cell.length_c   1.000
_cell.angle_alpha   90.00
_cell.angle_beta   90.00
_cell.angle_gamma   90.00
#
_symmetry.space_group_name_H-M   'P 1'
#
loop_
_entity.id
_entity.type
_entity.pdbx_description
1 polymer ?
#
loop_
_entity_poly.entity_id
_entity_poly.type
_entity_poly.pdbx_seq_one_letter_code
_entity_poly.pdbx_strand_id
1 'polypeptide(L)'
;MGLPLRRPPARTSAGDAAESWFLARGLPLVLTPRARGRRLWPRSAPVLAAYATTEGCELAIWMITGDRNVDIVGNPTAVEWGLLAILGAMLPLAAVVGWLVSRLSGNRSRTVVAAIAVAFATMTGTIETGPIHVLRIAVLVVLVLLLTASGVGAVFAWAVRMTLSHLAAVGSMTVRALPVVLLTVLVFLNPYVWLMAATISQRRLWLALLFLVAVAAAFVVSGSLERVRPMLRATAAPPHDCERLAGTPFADMPDPPVSPRLTRTERVNVVFVLATSQLVQILVVAAVIATIFFVLGLILLSEPLLAEWTHNKGSTHGTLPGMTIPVPQPLINTCLFLVALAFMYIGARAVGDGEYRSTFLDPLIEDLHVTLIARNRYRGAVATAPRAVDAAYGTG
;
A
#
# COMPACT_ATOMS: atom_id res chain seq x y z
N MET A 1 -50.76 -11.80 -32.12
CA MET A 1 -50.01 -12.35 -30.95
C MET A 1 -48.52 -12.11 -31.20
N GLY A 2 -48.01 -10.95 -30.81
CA GLY A 2 -46.59 -10.59 -30.99
C GLY A 2 -45.83 -10.82 -29.69
N LEU A 3 -44.90 -11.78 -29.70
CA LEU A 3 -43.96 -12.00 -28.60
C LEU A 3 -43.07 -10.76 -28.41
N PRO A 4 -42.91 -10.23 -27.18
CA PRO A 4 -41.99 -9.13 -26.96
C PRO A 4 -40.55 -9.68 -27.05
N LEU A 5 -39.76 -9.13 -27.97
CA LEU A 5 -38.32 -9.32 -28.05
C LEU A 5 -37.70 -8.92 -26.70
N ARG A 6 -37.35 -9.92 -25.89
CA ARG A 6 -36.44 -9.74 -24.74
C ARG A 6 -35.17 -9.08 -25.25
N ARG A 7 -34.94 -7.82 -24.87
CA ARG A 7 -33.61 -7.20 -24.95
C ARG A 7 -32.62 -8.16 -24.28
N PRO A 8 -31.50 -8.53 -24.93
CA PRO A 8 -30.53 -9.41 -24.28
C PRO A 8 -29.92 -8.68 -23.07
N PRO A 9 -30.09 -9.20 -21.85
CA PRO A 9 -29.22 -8.80 -20.76
C PRO A 9 -27.84 -9.44 -21.00
N ALA A 10 -26.79 -8.86 -20.43
CA ALA A 10 -25.46 -9.49 -20.27
C ALA A 10 -24.36 -9.30 -21.35
N ARG A 11 -24.15 -8.09 -21.88
CA ARG A 11 -22.82 -7.70 -22.44
C ARG A 11 -22.10 -6.65 -21.60
N THR A 12 -22.82 -5.71 -21.01
CA THR A 12 -22.26 -4.70 -20.09
C THR A 12 -21.80 -5.32 -18.77
N SER A 13 -22.51 -6.32 -18.23
CA SER A 13 -22.13 -7.00 -16.99
C SER A 13 -20.88 -7.86 -17.12
N ALA A 14 -20.67 -8.54 -18.26
CA ALA A 14 -19.48 -9.35 -18.52
C ALA A 14 -18.22 -8.47 -18.66
N GLY A 15 -18.34 -7.34 -19.37
CA GLY A 15 -17.26 -6.35 -19.47
C GLY A 15 -16.94 -5.70 -18.11
N ASP A 16 -17.94 -5.32 -17.34
CA ASP A 16 -17.75 -4.74 -16.00
C ASP A 16 -17.18 -5.76 -14.99
N ALA A 17 -17.56 -7.03 -15.09
CA ALA A 17 -17.00 -8.12 -14.29
C ALA A 17 -15.53 -8.38 -14.64
N ALA A 18 -15.20 -8.46 -15.94
CA ALA A 18 -13.84 -8.57 -16.44
C ALA A 18 -12.96 -7.39 -15.98
N GLU A 19 -13.46 -6.15 -16.12
CA GLU A 19 -12.80 -4.96 -15.61
C GLU A 19 -12.54 -5.08 -14.10
N SER A 20 -13.57 -5.42 -13.31
CA SER A 20 -13.45 -5.54 -11.86
C SER A 20 -12.43 -6.61 -11.43
N TRP A 21 -12.32 -7.70 -12.19
CA TRP A 21 -11.38 -8.80 -11.95
C TRP A 21 -9.93 -8.36 -12.13
N PHE A 22 -9.60 -7.61 -13.20
CA PHE A 22 -8.24 -7.04 -13.39
C PHE A 22 -7.88 -6.03 -12.30
N LEU A 23 -8.88 -5.30 -11.82
CA LEU A 23 -8.70 -4.23 -10.87
C LEU A 23 -8.53 -4.75 -9.43
N ALA A 24 -9.20 -5.86 -9.11
CA ALA A 24 -8.97 -6.59 -7.86
C ALA A 24 -7.56 -7.19 -7.77
N ARG A 25 -6.93 -7.47 -8.92
CA ARG A 25 -5.55 -7.98 -9.05
C ARG A 25 -4.49 -6.89 -9.24
N GLY A 26 -4.84 -5.62 -9.11
CA GLY A 26 -3.87 -4.53 -9.20
C GLY A 26 -3.28 -4.32 -10.60
N LEU A 27 -4.00 -4.68 -11.67
CA LEU A 27 -3.56 -4.52 -13.06
C LEU A 27 -4.43 -3.51 -13.85
N PRO A 28 -4.51 -2.25 -13.39
CA PRO A 28 -5.38 -1.22 -14.00
C PRO A 28 -4.93 -0.79 -15.40
N LEU A 29 -3.67 -1.06 -15.77
CA LEU A 29 -3.11 -0.65 -17.05
C LEU A 29 -3.50 -1.55 -18.24
N VAL A 30 -4.08 -2.72 -17.96
CA VAL A 30 -4.70 -3.60 -18.96
C VAL A 30 -5.93 -2.96 -19.60
N LEU A 31 -6.64 -2.15 -18.82
CA LEU A 31 -7.89 -1.50 -19.21
C LEU A 31 -7.67 -0.31 -20.15
N THR A 32 -8.72 0.01 -20.91
CA THR A 32 -8.76 1.21 -21.75
C THR A 32 -8.63 2.48 -20.89
N PRO A 33 -8.04 3.57 -21.42
CA PRO A 33 -7.84 4.82 -20.68
C PRO A 33 -9.14 5.38 -20.07
N ARG A 34 -10.26 5.25 -20.82
CA ARG A 34 -11.60 5.66 -20.38
C ARG A 34 -12.12 4.82 -19.21
N ALA A 35 -11.96 3.49 -19.27
CA ALA A 35 -12.38 2.60 -18.18
C ALA A 35 -11.55 2.79 -16.90
N ARG A 36 -10.24 3.09 -17.06
CA ARG A 36 -9.32 3.37 -15.95
C ARG A 36 -9.71 4.66 -15.20
N GLY A 37 -9.93 5.75 -15.94
CA GLY A 37 -10.30 7.04 -15.35
C GLY A 37 -11.65 7.02 -14.63
N ARG A 38 -12.67 6.40 -15.23
CA ARG A 38 -14.06 6.37 -14.70
C ARG A 38 -14.17 5.72 -13.31
N ARG A 39 -13.29 4.78 -12.98
CA ARG A 39 -13.32 4.03 -11.71
C ARG A 39 -12.24 4.48 -10.71
N LEU A 40 -11.42 5.48 -11.04
CA LEU A 40 -10.28 5.89 -10.21
C LEU A 40 -10.73 6.54 -8.89
N TRP A 41 -11.61 7.53 -8.97
CA TRP A 41 -12.10 8.28 -7.81
C TRP A 41 -12.90 7.43 -6.81
N PRO A 42 -13.87 6.60 -7.22
CA PRO A 42 -14.53 5.67 -6.29
C PRO A 42 -13.58 4.62 -5.69
N ARG A 43 -12.44 4.34 -6.32
CA ARG A 43 -11.45 3.39 -5.79
C ARG A 43 -10.56 3.98 -4.71
N SER A 44 -10.26 5.27 -4.76
CA SER A 44 -9.47 5.93 -3.73
C SER A 44 -10.28 6.19 -2.45
N ALA A 45 -11.61 6.05 -2.50
CA ALA A 45 -12.52 6.33 -1.39
C ALA A 45 -12.12 5.68 -0.04
N PRO A 46 -11.70 4.40 0.03
CA PRO A 46 -11.27 3.78 1.29
C PRO A 46 -10.05 4.49 1.92
N VAL A 47 -9.06 4.83 1.09
CA VAL A 47 -7.81 5.48 1.55
C VAL A 47 -8.08 6.93 1.93
N LEU A 48 -8.87 7.64 1.13
CA LEU A 48 -9.28 9.01 1.42
C LEU A 48 -10.11 9.08 2.72
N ALA A 49 -11.00 8.11 2.96
CA ALA A 49 -11.77 8.04 4.19
C ALA A 49 -10.90 7.70 5.41
N ALA A 50 -9.92 6.80 5.26
CA ALA A 50 -8.94 6.53 6.31
C ALA A 50 -8.12 7.79 6.64
N TYR A 51 -7.69 8.55 5.62
CA TYR A 51 -6.99 9.81 5.82
C TYR A 51 -7.87 10.91 6.45
N ALA A 52 -9.13 11.03 6.04
CA ALA A 52 -10.07 11.94 6.69
C ALA A 52 -10.31 11.57 8.16
N THR A 53 -10.24 10.28 8.50
CA THR A 53 -10.32 9.81 9.89
C THR A 53 -9.11 10.26 10.70
N THR A 54 -7.90 10.16 10.12
CA THR A 54 -6.69 10.67 10.79
C THR A 54 -6.75 12.17 11.04
N GLU A 55 -7.19 12.95 10.04
CA GLU A 55 -7.37 14.40 10.18
C GLU A 55 -8.47 14.74 11.20
N GLY A 56 -9.53 13.92 11.29
CA GLY A 56 -10.56 14.09 12.32
C GLY A 56 -10.06 13.82 13.75
N CYS A 57 -9.15 12.85 13.91
CA CYS A 57 -8.48 12.60 15.19
C CYS A 57 -7.53 13.76 15.57
N GLU A 58 -6.78 14.29 14.61
CA GLU A 58 -5.92 15.48 14.79
C GLU A 58 -6.76 16.71 15.20
N LEU A 59 -7.91 16.94 14.54
CA LEU A 59 -8.83 18.02 14.92
C LEU A 59 -9.42 17.81 16.31
N ALA A 60 -9.81 16.59 16.67
CA ALA A 60 -10.31 16.30 18.01
C ALA A 60 -9.27 16.61 19.09
N ILE A 61 -8.02 16.22 18.83
CA ILE A 61 -6.87 16.57 19.67
C ILE A 61 -6.72 18.09 19.76
N TRP A 62 -6.70 18.79 18.62
CA TRP A 62 -6.55 20.25 18.58
C TRP A 62 -7.68 20.97 19.35
N MET A 63 -8.93 20.51 19.24
CA MET A 63 -10.06 21.08 19.97
C MET A 63 -9.96 20.89 21.49
N ILE A 64 -9.44 19.74 21.94
CA ILE A 64 -9.25 19.47 23.38
C ILE A 64 -8.09 20.31 23.94
N THR A 65 -7.04 20.47 23.14
CA THR A 65 -5.77 21.05 23.56
C THR A 65 -5.70 22.58 23.40
N GLY A 66 -6.44 23.16 22.45
CA GLY A 66 -6.55 24.60 22.26
C GLY A 66 -5.22 25.30 21.92
N ASP A 67 -4.50 24.80 20.91
CA ASP A 67 -3.20 25.31 20.40
C ASP A 67 -2.03 25.31 21.41
N ARG A 68 -2.22 24.76 22.62
CA ARG A 68 -1.14 24.61 23.59
C ARG A 68 -0.37 23.33 23.29
N ASN A 69 0.96 23.35 23.33
CA ASN A 69 1.70 22.09 23.34
C ASN A 69 1.30 21.29 24.59
N VAL A 70 0.82 20.05 24.39
CA VAL A 70 0.61 19.11 25.49
C VAL A 70 1.97 18.59 25.89
N ASP A 71 2.51 19.13 26.98
CA ASP A 71 3.68 18.59 27.69
C ASP A 71 3.18 17.69 28.82
N ILE A 72 3.18 16.38 28.59
CA ILE A 72 2.85 15.39 29.61
C ILE A 72 4.08 15.29 30.52
N VAL A 73 4.08 15.98 31.67
CA VAL A 73 5.17 15.88 32.67
C VAL A 73 4.66 15.10 33.88
N GLY A 74 5.15 13.87 34.05
CA GLY A 74 4.80 13.00 35.18
C GLY A 74 3.60 12.07 34.89
N ASN A 75 2.72 11.87 35.88
CA ASN A 75 1.56 10.99 35.71
C ASN A 75 0.50 11.65 34.82
N PRO A 76 0.05 11.00 33.73
CA PRO A 76 -0.91 11.61 32.82
C PRO A 76 -2.26 11.84 33.53
N THR A 77 -2.80 13.04 33.36
CA THR A 77 -4.16 13.41 33.76
C THR A 77 -5.21 12.64 32.95
N ALA A 78 -6.46 12.63 33.40
CA ALA A 78 -7.56 11.95 32.68
C ALA A 78 -7.75 12.48 31.24
N VAL A 79 -7.45 13.76 31.00
CA VAL A 79 -7.49 14.39 29.67
C VAL A 79 -6.34 13.88 28.79
N GLU A 80 -5.13 13.78 29.33
CA GLU A 80 -3.96 13.25 28.61
C GLU A 80 -4.12 11.77 28.29
N TRP A 81 -4.71 10.98 29.19
CA TRP A 81 -5.13 9.61 28.88
C TRP A 81 -6.15 9.55 27.74
N GLY A 82 -7.09 10.50 27.69
CA GLY A 82 -8.02 10.67 26.58
C GLY A 82 -7.30 10.96 25.26
N LEU A 83 -6.33 11.89 25.26
CA LEU A 83 -5.52 12.22 24.08
C LEU A 83 -4.69 11.03 23.60
N LEU A 84 -4.08 10.29 24.52
CA LEU A 84 -3.33 9.07 24.20
C LEU A 84 -4.23 7.96 23.67
N ALA A 85 -5.45 7.82 24.21
CA ALA A 85 -6.43 6.89 23.69
C ALA A 85 -6.84 7.25 22.25
N ILE A 86 -7.08 8.54 21.97
CA ILE A 86 -7.38 9.02 20.61
C ILE A 86 -6.21 8.74 19.66
N LEU A 87 -4.98 9.07 20.07
CA LEU A 87 -3.77 8.86 19.26
C LEU A 87 -3.51 7.37 19.00
N GLY A 88 -3.64 6.52 20.02
CA GLY A 88 -3.50 5.08 19.90
C GLY A 88 -4.60 4.44 19.05
N ALA A 89 -5.82 4.97 19.12
CA ALA A 89 -6.97 4.51 18.33
C ALA A 89 -6.97 5.06 16.90
N MET A 90 -6.21 6.11 16.59
CA MET A 90 -6.20 6.80 15.30
C MET A 90 -5.95 5.86 14.11
N LEU A 91 -4.85 5.08 14.14
CA LEU A 91 -4.51 4.13 13.07
C LEU A 91 -5.51 2.95 12.97
N PRO A 92 -5.90 2.29 14.09
CA PRO A 92 -6.96 1.27 14.07
C PRO A 92 -8.28 1.80 13.49
N LEU A 93 -8.71 2.99 13.91
CA LEU A 93 -9.96 3.59 13.46
C LEU A 93 -9.90 3.91 11.96
N ALA A 94 -8.80 4.51 11.49
CA ALA A 94 -8.58 4.76 10.07
C ALA A 94 -8.62 3.47 9.24
N ALA A 95 -8.04 2.37 9.75
CA ALA A 95 -8.08 1.07 9.10
C ALA A 95 -9.50 0.49 9.04
N VAL A 96 -10.26 0.58 10.14
CA VAL A 96 -11.66 0.12 10.21
C VAL A 96 -12.55 0.94 9.27
N VAL A 97 -12.43 2.27 9.27
CA VAL A 97 -13.21 3.15 8.39
C VAL A 97 -12.88 2.87 6.92
N GLY A 98 -11.59 2.79 6.57
CA GLY A 98 -11.17 2.42 5.22
C GLY A 98 -11.74 1.06 4.79
N TRP A 99 -11.70 0.07 5.68
CA TRP A 99 -12.28 -1.24 5.44
C TRP A 99 -13.81 -1.21 5.25
N LEU A 100 -14.55 -0.47 6.08
CA LEU A 100 -16.00 -0.30 5.94
C LEU A 100 -16.36 0.34 4.59
N VAL A 101 -15.64 1.39 4.20
CA VAL A 101 -15.83 2.07 2.91
C VAL A 101 -15.50 1.13 1.74
N SER A 102 -14.52 0.23 1.92
CA SER A 102 -14.18 -0.78 0.91
C SER A 102 -15.29 -1.81 0.67
N ARG A 103 -16.21 -2.01 1.64
CA ARG A 103 -17.36 -2.91 1.52
C ARG A 103 -18.57 -2.30 0.82
N LEU A 104 -18.58 -1.00 0.57
CA LEU A 104 -19.68 -0.34 -0.14
C LEU A 104 -19.75 -0.86 -1.58
N SER A 105 -20.89 -1.42 -2.00
CA SER A 105 -21.08 -1.99 -3.34
C SER A 105 -21.30 -0.92 -4.42
N GLY A 106 -21.75 0.28 -4.05
CA GLY A 106 -22.10 1.36 -4.96
C GLY A 106 -20.91 2.23 -5.42
N ASN A 107 -20.72 2.37 -6.73
CA ASN A 107 -19.72 3.31 -7.27
C ASN A 107 -20.06 4.78 -6.95
N ARG A 108 -21.36 5.10 -6.88
CA ARG A 108 -21.86 6.43 -6.49
C ARG A 108 -21.61 6.72 -5.01
N SER A 109 -21.91 5.79 -4.11
CA SER A 109 -21.69 5.98 -2.67
C SER A 109 -20.20 6.16 -2.36
N ARG A 110 -19.31 5.36 -2.96
CA ARG A 110 -17.86 5.55 -2.82
C ARG A 110 -17.38 6.92 -3.33
N THR A 111 -17.95 7.41 -4.43
CA THR A 111 -17.59 8.72 -4.98
C THR A 111 -17.99 9.85 -4.03
N VAL A 112 -19.20 9.76 -3.45
CA VAL A 112 -19.68 10.72 -2.44
C VAL A 112 -18.81 10.66 -1.18
N VAL A 113 -18.49 9.47 -0.69
CA VAL A 113 -17.61 9.29 0.48
C VAL A 113 -16.21 9.87 0.23
N ALA A 114 -15.63 9.64 -0.95
CA ALA A 114 -14.34 10.23 -1.32
C ALA A 114 -14.40 11.77 -1.35
N ALA A 115 -15.47 12.35 -1.91
CA ALA A 115 -15.65 13.79 -1.96
C ALA A 115 -15.83 14.39 -0.56
N ILE A 116 -16.65 13.77 0.29
CA ILE A 116 -16.84 14.18 1.68
C ILE A 116 -15.53 14.08 2.46
N ALA A 117 -14.77 13.00 2.29
CA ALA A 117 -13.49 12.80 2.96
C ALA A 117 -12.47 13.88 2.60
N VAL A 118 -12.34 14.23 1.31
CA VAL A 118 -11.45 15.31 0.86
C VAL A 118 -11.92 16.67 1.36
N ALA A 119 -13.23 16.95 1.28
CA ALA A 119 -13.79 18.21 1.78
C ALA A 119 -13.58 18.35 3.29
N PHE A 120 -13.83 17.29 4.05
CA PHE A 120 -13.60 17.24 5.49
C PHE A 120 -12.13 17.49 5.82
N ALA A 121 -11.20 16.72 5.25
CA ALA A 121 -9.75 16.90 5.47
C ALA A 121 -9.27 18.31 5.09
N THR A 122 -9.82 18.89 4.02
CA THR A 122 -9.48 20.26 3.62
C THR A 122 -10.00 21.28 4.63
N MET A 123 -11.23 21.09 5.12
CA MET A 123 -11.85 21.97 6.11
C MET A 123 -11.09 21.91 7.44
N THR A 124 -10.78 20.71 7.95
CA THR A 124 -10.00 20.52 9.18
C THR A 124 -8.62 21.17 9.07
N GLY A 125 -7.89 20.89 7.98
CA GLY A 125 -6.55 21.45 7.77
C GLY A 125 -6.54 22.98 7.61
N THR A 126 -7.60 23.59 7.08
CA THR A 126 -7.70 25.06 7.02
C THR A 126 -7.94 25.72 8.37
N ILE A 127 -8.62 25.04 9.29
CA ILE A 127 -8.92 25.55 10.63
C ILE A 127 -7.65 25.56 11.49
N GLU A 128 -6.80 24.54 11.37
CA GLU A 128 -5.61 24.36 12.21
C GLU A 128 -4.40 25.19 11.76
N THR A 129 -4.14 25.30 10.45
CA THR A 129 -2.77 25.64 9.98
C THR A 129 -2.72 26.55 8.74
N GLY A 130 -3.88 27.02 8.27
CA GLY A 130 -3.98 28.00 7.19
C GLY A 130 -3.76 27.45 5.77
N PRO A 131 -3.60 28.33 4.74
CA PRO A 131 -3.73 27.97 3.33
C PRO A 131 -2.63 27.04 2.80
N ILE A 132 -1.47 26.94 3.45
CA ILE A 132 -0.38 26.04 3.03
C ILE A 132 -0.73 24.55 3.19
N HIS A 133 -1.70 24.23 4.06
CA HIS A 133 -2.21 22.86 4.21
C HIS A 133 -3.06 22.39 3.04
N VAL A 134 -3.73 23.31 2.34
CA VAL A 134 -4.48 22.97 1.12
C VAL A 134 -3.55 22.39 0.05
N LEU A 135 -2.32 22.92 -0.06
CA LEU A 135 -1.31 22.38 -0.98
C LEU A 135 -0.85 20.97 -0.56
N ARG A 136 -0.60 20.74 0.73
CA ARG A 136 -0.23 19.41 1.26
C ARG A 136 -1.31 18.37 0.96
N ILE A 137 -2.58 18.71 1.22
CA ILE A 137 -3.72 17.84 0.95
C ILE A 137 -3.85 17.58 -0.55
N ALA A 138 -3.72 18.61 -1.39
CA ALA A 138 -3.75 18.44 -2.85
C ALA A 138 -2.66 17.47 -3.34
N VAL A 139 -1.42 17.63 -2.85
CA VAL A 139 -0.31 16.71 -3.16
C VAL A 139 -0.62 15.29 -2.69
N LEU A 140 -1.15 15.12 -1.48
CA LEU A 140 -1.51 13.81 -0.94
C LEU A 140 -2.64 13.14 -1.74
N VAL A 141 -3.69 13.89 -2.09
CA VAL A 141 -4.79 13.38 -2.93
C VAL A 141 -4.25 12.94 -4.30
N VAL A 142 -3.39 13.75 -4.93
CA VAL A 142 -2.73 13.37 -6.18
C VAL A 142 -1.91 12.09 -5.99
N LEU A 143 -1.13 11.98 -4.91
CA LEU A 143 -0.35 10.79 -4.61
C LEU A 143 -1.23 9.55 -4.41
N VAL A 144 -2.32 9.66 -3.64
CA VAL A 144 -3.28 8.57 -3.42
C VAL A 144 -3.94 8.14 -4.72
N LEU A 145 -4.30 9.10 -5.59
CA LEU A 145 -4.86 8.79 -6.91
C LEU A 145 -3.83 8.10 -7.80
N LEU A 146 -2.56 8.53 -7.79
CA LEU A 146 -1.48 7.86 -8.53
C LEU A 146 -1.24 6.43 -8.04
N LEU A 147 -1.19 6.22 -6.72
CA LEU A 147 -1.04 4.90 -6.10
C LEU A 147 -2.25 3.99 -6.39
N THR A 148 -3.45 4.55 -6.40
CA THR A 148 -4.68 3.83 -6.76
C THR A 148 -4.71 3.51 -8.25
N ALA A 149 -4.24 4.44 -9.10
CA ALA A 149 -4.15 4.27 -10.55
C ALA A 149 -3.15 3.19 -10.95
N SER A 150 -2.15 2.93 -10.13
CA SER A 150 -1.13 1.92 -10.37
C SER A 150 -1.43 0.56 -9.72
N GLY A 151 -2.49 0.45 -8.92
CA GLY A 151 -2.94 -0.82 -8.33
C GLY A 151 -2.26 -1.19 -7.00
N VAL A 152 -1.42 -0.29 -6.43
CA VAL A 152 -0.70 -0.52 -5.16
C VAL A 152 -1.64 -0.92 -4.03
N GLY A 153 -2.83 -0.33 -3.95
CA GLY A 153 -3.78 -0.62 -2.87
C GLY A 153 -4.30 -2.07 -2.90
N ALA A 154 -4.52 -2.64 -4.07
CA ALA A 154 -4.99 -4.03 -4.20
C ALA A 154 -3.87 -5.02 -3.84
N VAL A 155 -2.66 -4.71 -4.27
CA VAL A 155 -1.41 -5.39 -3.92
C VAL A 155 -1.17 -5.34 -2.41
N PHE A 156 -1.34 -4.17 -1.78
CA PHE A 156 -1.19 -4.00 -0.34
C PHE A 156 -2.19 -4.85 0.43
N ALA A 157 -3.47 -4.80 0.05
CA ALA A 157 -4.49 -5.64 0.65
C ALA A 157 -4.20 -7.14 0.47
N TRP A 158 -3.67 -7.55 -0.68
CA TRP A 158 -3.24 -8.94 -0.91
C TRP A 158 -2.04 -9.32 -0.04
N ALA A 159 -0.99 -8.48 0.01
CA ALA A 159 0.21 -8.74 0.80
C ALA A 159 -0.09 -8.83 2.30
N VAL A 160 -0.98 -7.97 2.81
CA VAL A 160 -1.46 -8.04 4.20
C VAL A 160 -2.23 -9.33 4.45
N ARG A 161 -3.17 -9.71 3.58
CA ARG A 161 -3.88 -10.99 3.69
C ARG A 161 -2.93 -12.18 3.67
N MET A 162 -1.94 -12.16 2.77
CA MET A 162 -0.94 -13.20 2.62
C MET A 162 -0.09 -13.31 3.89
N THR A 163 0.32 -12.17 4.46
CA THR A 163 1.05 -12.12 5.74
C THR A 163 0.20 -12.70 6.87
N LEU A 164 -1.09 -12.37 6.94
CA LEU A 164 -2.00 -12.91 7.95
C LEU A 164 -2.23 -14.43 7.77
N SER A 165 -2.31 -14.93 6.53
CA SER A 165 -2.40 -16.38 6.27
C SER A 165 -1.09 -17.11 6.57
N HIS A 166 0.06 -16.46 6.39
CA HIS A 166 1.36 -17.01 6.80
C HIS A 166 1.58 -16.92 8.31
N LEU A 167 0.89 -16.02 9.01
CA LEU A 167 0.86 -15.97 10.47
C LEU A 167 0.26 -17.26 11.07
N ALA A 168 -0.60 -17.95 10.34
CA ALA A 168 -1.09 -19.28 10.72
C ALA A 168 -0.06 -20.41 10.48
N ALA A 169 1.04 -20.13 9.78
CA ALA A 169 2.12 -21.07 9.45
C ALA A 169 3.48 -20.66 10.06
N VAL A 170 3.47 -19.89 11.15
CA VAL A 170 4.66 -19.27 11.80
C VAL A 170 5.79 -20.27 12.14
N GLY A 171 5.48 -21.57 12.26
CA GLY A 171 6.47 -22.60 12.58
C GLY A 171 7.65 -22.72 11.60
N SER A 172 7.46 -22.46 10.30
CA SER A 172 8.54 -22.65 9.30
C SER A 172 9.34 -21.38 8.97
N MET A 173 8.89 -20.20 9.42
CA MET A 173 9.56 -18.91 9.14
C MET A 173 10.62 -18.51 10.18
N THR A 174 10.60 -19.10 11.37
CA THR A 174 11.45 -18.72 12.51
C THR A 174 12.94 -18.83 12.19
N VAL A 175 13.36 -19.88 11.47
CA VAL A 175 14.77 -20.08 11.07
C VAL A 175 15.20 -19.05 10.02
N ARG A 176 14.27 -18.59 9.15
CA ARG A 176 14.57 -17.70 8.02
C ARG A 176 14.69 -16.23 8.45
N ALA A 177 13.95 -15.83 9.49
CA ALA A 177 14.05 -14.50 10.10
C ALA A 177 15.23 -14.38 11.08
N LEU A 178 15.80 -15.50 11.54
CA LEU A 178 16.87 -15.53 12.54
C LEU A 178 18.04 -14.57 12.25
N PRO A 179 18.58 -14.46 11.02
CA PRO A 179 19.68 -13.54 10.75
C PRO A 179 19.28 -12.07 10.90
N VAL A 180 18.06 -11.72 10.44
CA VAL A 180 17.53 -10.35 10.56
C VAL A 180 17.29 -10.04 12.02
N VAL A 181 16.62 -10.95 12.73
CA VAL A 181 16.32 -10.79 14.16
C VAL A 181 17.62 -10.61 14.93
N LEU A 182 18.62 -11.47 14.72
CA LEU A 182 19.92 -11.37 15.38
C LEU A 182 20.61 -10.02 15.09
N LEU A 183 20.65 -9.59 13.83
CA LEU A 183 21.20 -8.30 13.46
C LEU A 183 20.44 -7.14 14.14
N THR A 184 19.10 -7.19 14.13
CA THR A 184 18.27 -6.17 14.76
C THR A 184 18.41 -6.16 16.28
N VAL A 185 18.58 -7.31 16.93
CA VAL A 185 18.88 -7.39 18.37
C VAL A 185 20.22 -6.73 18.67
N LEU A 186 21.26 -7.02 17.88
CA LEU A 186 22.58 -6.42 18.05
C LEU A 186 22.54 -4.89 17.86
N VAL A 187 21.82 -4.40 16.84
CA VAL A 187 21.64 -2.96 16.61
C VAL A 187 20.81 -2.33 17.75
N PHE A 188 19.75 -3.00 18.20
CA PHE A 188 18.87 -2.51 19.25
C PHE A 188 19.56 -2.45 20.61
N LEU A 189 20.42 -3.41 20.95
CA LEU A 189 21.15 -3.42 22.22
C LEU A 189 22.44 -2.58 22.18
N ASN A 190 22.71 -1.87 21.08
CA ASN A 190 23.92 -1.06 20.93
C ASN A 190 23.70 0.38 21.44
N PRO A 191 24.35 0.81 22.54
CA PRO A 191 24.16 2.14 23.10
C PRO A 191 24.50 3.29 22.13
N TYR A 192 25.43 3.09 21.20
CA TYR A 192 25.77 4.13 20.21
C TYR A 192 24.62 4.42 19.24
N VAL A 193 23.77 3.43 18.96
CA VAL A 193 22.57 3.63 18.14
C VAL A 193 21.56 4.50 18.90
N TRP A 194 21.39 4.27 20.20
CA TRP A 194 20.54 5.08 21.07
C TRP A 194 21.04 6.52 21.19
N LEU A 195 22.35 6.71 21.38
CA LEU A 195 22.96 8.03 21.42
C LEU A 195 22.78 8.79 20.10
N MET A 196 22.95 8.11 18.96
CA MET A 196 22.66 8.68 17.65
C MET A 196 21.17 9.03 17.52
N ALA A 197 20.27 8.12 17.91
CA ALA A 197 18.83 8.31 17.85
C ALA A 197 18.34 9.47 18.74
N ALA A 198 19.00 9.72 19.86
CA ALA A 198 18.72 10.84 20.76
C ALA A 198 19.21 12.20 20.23
N THR A 199 20.27 12.20 19.41
CA THR A 199 20.93 13.45 18.98
C THR A 199 20.62 13.84 17.53
N ILE A 200 20.09 12.91 16.73
CA ILE A 200 19.80 13.16 15.33
C ILE A 200 18.62 14.13 15.16
N SER A 201 18.80 15.15 14.32
CA SER A 201 17.71 16.03 13.93
C SER A 201 16.69 15.30 13.04
N GLN A 202 15.40 15.64 13.16
CA GLN A 202 14.33 15.04 12.37
C GLN A 202 14.57 15.08 10.85
N ARG A 203 15.13 16.18 10.32
CA ARG A 203 15.46 16.31 8.89
C ARG A 203 16.50 15.28 8.43
N ARG A 204 17.57 15.10 9.21
CA ARG A 204 18.63 14.13 8.92
C ARG A 204 18.12 12.70 9.03
N LEU A 205 17.27 12.41 10.02
CA LEU A 205 16.61 11.12 10.15
C LEU A 205 15.82 10.77 8.88
N TRP A 206 14.95 11.66 8.41
CA TRP A 206 14.16 11.42 7.19
C TRP A 206 15.03 11.22 5.95
N LEU A 207 16.11 11.99 5.80
CA LEU A 207 17.06 11.81 4.69
C LEU A 207 17.75 10.45 4.74
N ALA A 208 18.18 10.00 5.92
CA ALA A 208 18.81 8.69 6.10
C ALA A 208 17.82 7.55 5.81
N LEU A 209 16.58 7.65 6.31
CA LEU A 209 15.52 6.68 6.04
C LEU A 209 15.21 6.62 4.53
N LEU A 210 15.06 7.78 3.88
CA LEU A 210 14.83 7.87 2.44
C LEU A 210 15.97 7.22 1.65
N PHE A 211 17.22 7.47 2.05
CA PHE A 211 18.39 6.87 1.41
C PHE A 211 18.36 5.34 1.50
N LEU A 212 18.14 4.77 2.69
CA LEU A 212 18.09 3.32 2.88
C LEU A 212 16.94 2.67 2.08
N VAL A 213 15.75 3.29 2.12
CA VAL A 213 14.59 2.84 1.35
C VAL A 213 14.86 2.92 -0.16
N ALA A 214 15.52 3.98 -0.64
CA ALA A 214 15.88 4.14 -2.05
C ALA A 214 16.85 3.05 -2.51
N VAL A 215 17.87 2.72 -1.71
CA VAL A 215 18.81 1.63 -2.01
C VAL A 215 18.07 0.29 -2.09
N ALA A 216 17.23 -0.02 -1.10
CA ALA A 216 16.42 -1.24 -1.10
C ALA A 216 15.50 -1.32 -2.34
N ALA A 217 14.82 -0.21 -2.66
CA ALA A 217 13.96 -0.11 -3.83
C ALA A 217 14.72 -0.34 -5.14
N ALA A 218 15.94 0.20 -5.26
CA ALA A 218 16.79 -0.02 -6.43
C ALA A 218 17.12 -1.50 -6.63
N PHE A 219 17.46 -2.23 -5.56
CA PHE A 219 17.71 -3.68 -5.63
C PHE A 219 16.46 -4.45 -6.08
N VAL A 220 15.33 -4.19 -5.44
CA VAL A 220 14.05 -4.87 -5.74
C VAL A 220 13.62 -4.62 -7.19
N VAL A 221 13.74 -3.39 -7.67
CA VAL A 221 13.42 -3.02 -9.05
C VAL A 221 14.39 -3.69 -10.03
N SER A 222 15.70 -3.68 -9.75
CA SER A 222 16.70 -4.34 -10.60
C SER A 222 16.43 -5.84 -10.72
N GLY A 223 16.21 -6.51 -9.58
CA GLY A 223 15.89 -7.94 -9.55
C GLY A 223 14.54 -8.28 -10.19
N SER A 224 13.59 -7.35 -10.21
CA SER A 224 12.33 -7.50 -10.95
C SER A 224 12.53 -7.37 -12.46
N LEU A 225 13.32 -6.38 -12.91
CA LEU A 225 13.61 -6.13 -14.32
C LEU A 225 14.33 -7.31 -14.97
N GLU A 226 15.36 -7.86 -14.31
CA GLU A 226 16.13 -8.99 -14.82
C GLU A 226 15.28 -10.23 -15.08
N ARG A 227 14.26 -10.48 -14.24
CA ARG A 227 13.38 -11.65 -14.32
C ARG A 227 12.23 -11.51 -15.30
N VAL A 228 11.69 -10.30 -15.42
CA VAL A 228 10.63 -10.03 -16.41
C VAL A 228 11.23 -9.95 -17.82
N ARG A 229 12.54 -9.68 -17.97
CA ARG A 229 13.22 -9.59 -19.27
C ARG A 229 13.14 -10.88 -20.11
N PRO A 230 13.37 -12.11 -19.60
CA PRO A 230 13.11 -13.36 -20.32
C PRO A 230 11.65 -13.51 -20.78
N MET A 231 10.69 -13.23 -19.90
CA MET A 231 9.25 -13.34 -20.22
C MET A 231 8.79 -12.30 -21.25
N LEU A 232 9.36 -11.10 -21.22
CA LEU A 232 9.10 -10.06 -22.22
C LEU A 232 9.78 -10.30 -23.56
N ARG A 233 10.82 -11.16 -23.58
CA ARG A 233 11.54 -11.61 -24.78
C ARG A 233 10.91 -12.85 -25.40
N ALA A 234 10.28 -13.71 -24.60
CA ALA A 234 9.42 -14.80 -25.07
C ALA A 234 8.26 -14.19 -25.84
N THR A 235 8.46 -14.01 -27.14
CA THR A 235 7.53 -13.35 -28.06
C THR A 235 6.49 -14.34 -28.61
N ALA A 236 6.38 -15.53 -28.01
CA ALA A 236 5.49 -16.59 -28.45
C ALA A 236 4.61 -17.01 -27.27
N ALA A 237 3.30 -17.02 -27.51
CA ALA A 237 2.30 -17.47 -26.57
C ALA A 237 2.67 -18.85 -26.01
N PRO A 238 2.50 -19.10 -24.70
CA PRO A 238 2.36 -20.46 -24.23
C PRO A 238 1.09 -21.07 -24.87
N PRO A 239 1.12 -22.34 -25.29
CA PRO A 239 0.00 -22.99 -25.95
C PRO A 239 -1.23 -23.06 -25.03
N HIS A 240 -2.42 -22.93 -25.61
CA HIS A 240 -3.75 -23.28 -25.08
C HIS A 240 -3.84 -23.75 -23.61
N ASP A 241 -3.94 -22.80 -22.67
CA ASP A 241 -4.31 -23.07 -21.26
C ASP A 241 -5.77 -22.67 -20.98
N CYS A 242 -6.72 -23.21 -21.75
CA CYS A 242 -8.16 -23.04 -21.47
C CYS A 242 -8.54 -23.55 -20.07
N GLU A 243 -7.83 -24.56 -19.55
CA GLU A 243 -8.06 -25.12 -18.21
C GLU A 243 -7.72 -24.14 -17.08
N ARG A 244 -6.70 -23.29 -17.24
CA ARG A 244 -6.30 -22.32 -16.21
C ARG A 244 -7.26 -21.13 -16.06
N LEU A 245 -8.16 -20.92 -17.03
CA LEU A 245 -9.17 -19.87 -17.01
C LEU A 245 -10.57 -20.37 -16.62
N ALA A 246 -10.73 -21.67 -16.35
CA ALA A 246 -12.00 -22.24 -15.90
C ALA A 246 -12.48 -21.55 -14.60
N GLY A 247 -13.73 -21.07 -14.59
CA GLY A 247 -14.32 -20.33 -13.46
C GLY A 247 -13.98 -18.83 -13.40
N THR A 248 -13.23 -18.30 -14.37
CA THR A 248 -13.03 -16.85 -14.53
C THR A 248 -14.01 -16.27 -15.58
N PRO A 249 -14.36 -14.97 -15.53
CA PRO A 249 -15.27 -14.34 -16.51
C PRO A 249 -14.72 -14.30 -17.95
N PHE A 250 -13.51 -14.84 -18.18
CA PHE A 250 -12.84 -14.94 -19.47
C PHE A 250 -12.91 -16.34 -20.10
N ALA A 251 -13.55 -17.30 -19.42
CA ALA A 251 -13.73 -18.66 -19.91
C ALA A 251 -14.53 -18.68 -21.22
N ASP A 252 -15.57 -17.86 -21.32
CA ASP A 252 -16.47 -17.79 -22.49
C ASP A 252 -16.02 -16.81 -23.58
N MET A 253 -14.87 -16.14 -23.40
CA MET A 253 -14.35 -15.18 -24.39
C MET A 253 -13.48 -15.90 -25.45
N PRO A 254 -13.74 -15.67 -26.76
CA PRO A 254 -12.99 -16.33 -27.82
C PRO A 254 -11.51 -15.89 -27.82
N ASP A 255 -10.63 -16.85 -28.10
CA ASP A 255 -9.19 -16.57 -28.20
C ASP A 255 -8.90 -15.69 -29.42
N PRO A 256 -8.10 -14.60 -29.26
CA PRO A 256 -7.71 -13.78 -30.39
C PRO A 256 -6.70 -14.54 -31.30
N PRO A 257 -6.82 -14.40 -32.63
CA PRO A 257 -5.95 -15.11 -33.59
C PRO A 257 -4.48 -14.67 -33.52
N VAL A 258 -4.19 -13.48 -33.00
CA VAL A 258 -2.83 -12.97 -32.76
C VAL A 258 -2.81 -12.28 -31.40
N SER A 259 -1.91 -12.72 -30.52
CA SER A 259 -1.67 -12.04 -29.24
C SER A 259 -0.98 -10.70 -29.49
N PRO A 260 -1.63 -9.55 -29.20
CA PRO A 260 -1.01 -8.24 -29.44
C PRO A 260 0.21 -8.05 -28.54
N ARG A 261 1.36 -7.71 -29.15
CA ARG A 261 2.62 -7.43 -28.45
C ARG A 261 2.40 -6.46 -27.29
N LEU A 262 2.99 -6.75 -26.12
CA LEU A 262 2.97 -5.85 -24.96
C LEU A 262 3.63 -4.52 -25.30
N THR A 263 2.89 -3.43 -25.12
CA THR A 263 3.39 -2.05 -25.29
C THR A 263 4.45 -1.74 -24.22
N ARG A 264 5.38 -0.80 -24.49
CA ARG A 264 6.44 -0.42 -23.51
C ARG A 264 5.85 0.00 -22.16
N THR A 265 4.72 0.71 -22.17
CA THR A 265 3.97 1.13 -20.98
C THR A 265 3.40 -0.03 -20.18
N GLU A 266 2.98 -1.12 -20.82
CA GLU A 266 2.49 -2.31 -20.11
C GLU A 266 3.62 -3.10 -19.47
N ARG A 267 4.78 -3.17 -20.14
CA ARG A 267 5.98 -3.79 -19.60
C ARG A 267 6.45 -3.08 -18.32
N VAL A 268 6.53 -1.75 -18.38
CA VAL A 268 6.87 -0.92 -17.21
C VAL A 268 5.83 -1.10 -16.11
N ASN A 269 4.53 -1.18 -16.43
CA ASN A 269 3.52 -1.42 -15.41
C ASN A 269 3.65 -2.79 -14.74
N VAL A 270 3.90 -3.86 -15.50
CA VAL A 270 4.07 -5.20 -14.92
C VAL A 270 5.24 -5.22 -13.94
N VAL A 271 6.38 -4.64 -14.33
CA VAL A 271 7.54 -4.51 -13.46
C VAL A 271 7.23 -3.62 -12.26
N PHE A 272 6.55 -2.49 -12.47
CA PHE A 272 6.17 -1.58 -11.39
C PHE A 272 5.27 -2.25 -10.37
N VAL A 273 4.22 -2.96 -10.81
CA VAL A 273 3.29 -3.69 -9.95
C VAL A 273 4.05 -4.76 -9.17
N LEU A 274 4.87 -5.57 -9.85
CA LEU A 274 5.66 -6.62 -9.20
C LEU A 274 6.63 -6.05 -8.15
N ALA A 275 7.41 -5.04 -8.51
CA ALA A 275 8.36 -4.39 -7.61
C ALA A 275 7.65 -3.72 -6.43
N THR A 276 6.52 -3.05 -6.69
CA THR A 276 5.72 -2.42 -5.64
C THR A 276 5.14 -3.47 -4.68
N SER A 277 4.66 -4.61 -5.19
CA SER A 277 4.20 -5.73 -4.36
C SER A 277 5.29 -6.23 -3.43
N GLN A 278 6.50 -6.40 -3.96
CA GLN A 278 7.64 -6.81 -3.16
C GLN A 278 7.98 -5.78 -2.09
N LEU A 279 8.05 -4.49 -2.44
CA LEU A 279 8.34 -3.43 -1.47
C LEU A 279 7.30 -3.37 -0.36
N VAL A 280 6.02 -3.47 -0.68
CA VAL A 280 4.96 -3.49 0.32
C VAL A 280 5.08 -4.70 1.24
N GLN A 281 5.33 -5.89 0.69
CA GLN A 281 5.51 -7.10 1.49
C GLN A 281 6.70 -6.97 2.45
N ILE A 282 7.83 -6.47 1.96
CA ILE A 282 9.02 -6.23 2.77
C ILE A 282 8.73 -5.22 3.89
N LEU A 283 7.99 -4.14 3.58
CA LEU A 283 7.59 -3.13 4.55
C LEU A 283 6.73 -3.72 5.66
N VAL A 284 5.75 -4.56 5.32
CA VAL A 284 4.89 -5.22 6.30
C VAL A 284 5.72 -6.08 7.26
N VAL A 285 6.64 -6.90 6.73
CA VAL A 285 7.52 -7.73 7.55
C VAL A 285 8.42 -6.87 8.45
N ALA A 286 9.02 -5.81 7.90
CA ALA A 286 9.85 -4.88 8.68
C ALA A 286 9.06 -4.17 9.78
N ALA A 287 7.80 -3.81 9.53
CA ALA A 287 6.92 -3.20 10.52
C ALA A 287 6.54 -4.17 11.66
N VAL A 288 6.33 -5.46 11.36
CA VAL A 288 6.12 -6.49 12.40
C VAL A 288 7.33 -6.60 13.31
N ILE A 289 8.54 -6.69 12.73
CA ILE A 289 9.80 -6.74 13.50
C ILE A 289 9.92 -5.50 14.38
N ALA A 290 9.73 -4.31 13.81
CA ALA A 290 9.81 -3.06 14.55
C ALA A 290 8.78 -2.96 15.68
N THR A 291 7.58 -3.51 15.49
CA THR A 291 6.55 -3.56 16.54
C THR A 291 7.01 -4.43 17.72
N ILE A 292 7.60 -5.59 17.44
CA ILE A 292 8.16 -6.47 18.48
C ILE A 292 9.25 -5.73 19.26
N PHE A 293 10.20 -5.07 18.57
CA PHE A 293 11.26 -4.30 19.21
C PHE A 293 10.77 -3.05 19.93
N PHE A 294 9.71 -2.42 19.44
CA PHE A 294 9.07 -1.29 20.09
C PHE A 294 8.48 -1.72 21.43
N VAL A 295 7.70 -2.81 21.45
CA VAL A 295 7.16 -3.41 22.69
C VAL A 295 8.29 -3.86 23.61
N LEU A 296 9.32 -4.52 23.08
CA LEU A 296 10.50 -4.92 23.84
C LEU A 296 11.18 -3.69 24.47
N GLY A 297 11.33 -2.60 23.74
CA GLY A 297 11.89 -1.35 24.26
C GLY A 297 11.07 -0.74 25.38
N LEU A 298 9.74 -0.75 25.28
CA LEU A 298 8.87 -0.31 26.37
C LEU A 298 9.01 -1.18 27.63
N ILE A 299 9.34 -2.47 27.48
CA ILE A 299 9.54 -3.39 28.61
C ILE A 299 10.94 -3.24 29.23
N LEU A 300 11.98 -3.10 28.40
CA LEU A 300 13.39 -3.10 28.85
C LEU A 300 13.88 -1.71 29.28
N LEU A 301 13.39 -0.63 28.67
CA LEU A 301 13.90 0.71 28.91
C LEU A 301 13.32 1.28 30.20
N SER A 302 14.13 1.24 31.26
CA SER A 302 13.91 2.08 32.43
C SER A 302 14.48 3.48 32.19
N GLU A 303 13.92 4.49 32.88
CA GLU A 303 14.47 5.86 32.87
C GLU A 303 15.99 5.92 33.12
N PRO A 304 16.56 5.24 34.14
CA PRO A 304 18.01 5.27 34.35
C PRO A 304 18.81 4.62 33.21
N LEU A 305 18.28 3.54 32.60
CA LEU A 305 18.97 2.87 31.48
C LEU A 305 18.98 3.76 30.23
N LEU A 306 17.86 4.43 29.95
CA LEU A 306 17.75 5.35 28.82
C LEU A 306 18.66 6.57 29.01
N ALA A 307 18.69 7.13 30.23
CA ALA A 307 19.57 8.24 30.59
C ALA A 307 21.05 7.89 30.36
N GLU A 308 21.45 6.70 30.78
CA GLU A 308 22.81 6.19 30.57
C GLU A 308 23.15 6.05 29.09
N TRP A 309 22.32 5.32 28.32
CA TRP A 309 22.58 5.04 26.90
C TRP A 309 22.53 6.27 26.01
N THR A 310 21.81 7.30 26.43
CA THR A 310 21.68 8.57 25.68
C THR A 310 22.55 9.69 26.25
N HIS A 311 23.35 9.43 27.27
CA HIS A 311 24.13 10.43 28.01
C HIS A 311 23.29 11.66 28.45
N ASN A 312 22.10 11.42 29.00
CA ASN A 312 21.13 12.45 29.39
C ASN A 312 20.67 13.39 28.26
N LYS A 313 20.90 13.02 26.99
CA LYS A 313 20.43 13.78 25.82
C LYS A 313 19.09 13.27 25.29
N GLY A 314 18.71 12.05 25.66
CA GLY A 314 17.43 11.46 25.27
C GLY A 314 16.30 12.02 26.12
N SER A 315 15.25 12.51 25.47
CA SER A 315 14.01 12.84 26.16
C SER A 315 13.23 11.58 26.50
N THR A 316 12.74 11.49 27.75
CA THR A 316 11.80 10.44 28.20
C THR A 316 10.46 10.56 27.46
N HIS A 317 10.17 11.73 26.90
CA HIS A 317 8.98 12.00 26.09
C HIS A 317 9.34 12.14 24.61
N GLY A 318 8.49 11.60 23.76
CA GLY A 318 8.63 11.65 22.30
C GLY A 318 7.76 12.76 21.74
N THR A 319 8.16 13.39 20.66
CA THR A 319 7.34 14.36 19.94
C THR A 319 6.82 13.73 18.65
N LEU A 320 5.53 13.44 18.59
CA LEU A 320 4.79 13.20 17.34
C LEU A 320 4.13 14.52 16.94
N PRO A 321 4.04 14.88 15.65
CA PRO A 321 4.00 16.27 15.14
C PRO A 321 3.40 17.32 16.12
N GLY A 322 4.23 17.88 17.02
CA GLY A 322 3.88 18.91 18.00
C GLY A 322 3.44 18.43 19.40
N MET A 323 2.98 17.19 19.58
CA MET A 323 2.52 16.61 20.85
C MET A 323 3.59 15.76 21.53
N THR A 324 3.76 15.94 22.85
CA THR A 324 4.56 14.98 23.63
C THR A 324 3.76 13.73 23.96
N ILE A 325 4.36 12.57 23.68
CA ILE A 325 3.84 11.26 24.05
C ILE A 325 4.75 10.65 25.12
N PRO A 326 4.20 9.85 26.05
CA PRO A 326 4.96 9.17 27.11
C PRO A 326 5.69 7.94 26.54
N VAL A 327 6.40 8.14 25.44
CA VAL A 327 7.21 7.17 24.73
C VAL A 327 8.53 7.85 24.40
N PRO A 328 9.69 7.32 24.83
CA PRO A 328 10.96 7.96 24.57
C PRO A 328 11.22 8.25 23.08
N GLN A 329 11.58 9.50 22.73
CA GLN A 329 11.94 9.85 21.34
C GLN A 329 13.05 8.93 20.77
N PRO A 330 14.11 8.60 21.53
CA PRO A 330 15.15 7.69 21.05
C PRO A 330 14.62 6.30 20.69
N LEU A 331 13.57 5.81 21.36
CA LEU A 331 12.93 4.53 21.03
C LEU A 331 12.25 4.60 19.66
N ILE A 332 11.48 5.67 19.40
CA ILE A 332 10.80 5.89 18.12
C ILE A 332 11.82 5.94 16.98
N ASN A 333 12.86 6.77 17.15
CA ASN A 333 13.91 6.94 16.15
C ASN A 333 14.67 5.63 15.90
N THR A 334 14.99 4.88 16.96
CA THR A 334 15.64 3.56 16.85
C THR A 334 14.76 2.55 16.10
N CYS A 335 13.47 2.48 16.42
CA CYS A 335 12.52 1.63 15.71
C CYS A 335 12.42 1.99 14.21
N LEU A 336 12.41 3.29 13.87
CA LEU A 336 12.44 3.72 12.46
C LEU A 336 13.72 3.29 11.75
N PHE A 337 14.87 3.37 12.40
CA PHE A 337 16.12 2.83 11.87
C PHE A 337 16.07 1.31 11.69
N LEU A 338 15.51 0.56 12.65
CA LEU A 338 15.33 -0.88 12.52
C LEU A 338 14.42 -1.25 11.35
N VAL A 339 13.32 -0.52 11.13
CA VAL A 339 12.47 -0.69 9.95
C VAL A 339 13.29 -0.51 8.68
N ALA A 340 14.04 0.59 8.56
CA ALA A 340 14.81 0.88 7.35
C ALA A 340 15.93 -0.13 7.09
N LEU A 341 16.61 -0.59 8.14
CA LEU A 341 17.64 -1.62 8.04
C LEU A 341 17.06 -2.99 7.67
N ALA A 342 15.96 -3.40 8.32
CA ALA A 342 15.26 -4.64 7.97
C ALA A 342 14.74 -4.58 6.53
N PHE A 343 14.18 -3.44 6.12
CA PHE A 343 13.71 -3.21 4.76
C PHE A 343 14.85 -3.36 3.73
N MET A 344 16.00 -2.75 4.01
CA MET A 344 17.20 -2.87 3.17
C MET A 344 17.72 -4.31 3.10
N TYR A 345 17.89 -4.97 4.24
CA TYR A 345 18.41 -6.35 4.29
C TYR A 345 17.51 -7.31 3.51
N ILE A 346 16.19 -7.27 3.76
CA ILE A 346 15.23 -8.16 3.10
C ILE A 346 15.16 -7.81 1.60
N GLY A 347 15.18 -6.53 1.25
CA GLY A 347 15.20 -6.08 -0.15
C GLY A 347 16.41 -6.62 -0.93
N ALA A 348 17.60 -6.57 -0.34
CA ALA A 348 18.80 -7.15 -0.94
C ALA A 348 18.70 -8.69 -1.07
N ARG A 349 18.22 -9.36 -0.02
CA ARG A 349 18.07 -10.83 -0.01
C ARG A 349 17.02 -11.34 -1.00
N ALA A 350 15.97 -10.55 -1.26
CA ALA A 350 14.92 -10.88 -2.23
C ALA A 350 15.42 -11.03 -3.67
N VAL A 351 16.59 -10.47 -3.99
CA VAL A 351 17.23 -10.59 -5.31
C VAL A 351 18.13 -11.83 -5.37
N GLY A 352 18.94 -12.06 -4.33
CA GLY A 352 19.98 -13.10 -4.33
C GLY A 352 19.53 -14.50 -3.92
N ASP A 353 18.53 -14.63 -3.05
CA ASP A 353 18.17 -15.92 -2.43
C ASP A 353 17.12 -16.69 -3.26
N GLY A 354 17.49 -17.89 -3.71
CA GLY A 354 16.63 -18.75 -4.52
C GLY A 354 15.44 -19.34 -3.78
N GLU A 355 15.53 -19.48 -2.46
CA GLU A 355 14.48 -20.06 -1.63
C GLU A 355 13.45 -19.00 -1.20
N TYR A 356 13.91 -17.76 -0.98
CA TYR A 356 13.01 -16.60 -0.84
C TYR A 356 12.19 -16.40 -2.12
N ARG A 357 12.84 -16.57 -3.27
CA ARG A 357 12.22 -16.46 -4.59
C ARG A 357 11.08 -17.46 -4.79
N SER A 358 11.29 -18.75 -4.52
CA SER A 358 10.24 -19.75 -4.74
C SER A 358 9.01 -19.58 -3.85
N THR A 359 9.22 -19.07 -2.64
CA THR A 359 8.13 -18.91 -1.66
C THR A 359 7.24 -17.70 -1.97
N PHE A 360 7.84 -16.59 -2.40
CA PHE A 360 7.11 -15.32 -2.49
C PHE A 360 6.95 -14.79 -3.92
N LEU A 361 7.86 -15.16 -4.82
CA LEU A 361 7.96 -14.56 -6.14
C LEU A 361 7.36 -15.44 -7.23
N ASP A 362 7.55 -16.74 -7.16
CA ASP A 362 6.97 -17.69 -8.12
C ASP A 362 5.42 -17.66 -8.11
N PRO A 363 4.74 -17.57 -6.95
CA PRO A 363 3.29 -17.38 -6.93
C PRO A 363 2.82 -16.07 -7.60
N LEU A 364 3.59 -14.99 -7.45
CA LEU A 364 3.30 -13.69 -8.08
C LEU A 364 3.47 -13.75 -9.61
N ILE A 365 4.46 -14.51 -10.07
CA ILE A 365 4.73 -14.72 -11.49
C ILE A 365 3.64 -15.59 -12.14
N GLU A 366 3.15 -16.61 -11.45
CA GLU A 366 2.08 -17.48 -11.96
C GLU A 366 0.74 -16.71 -12.07
N ASP A 367 0.38 -15.90 -11.07
CA ASP A 367 -0.84 -15.06 -11.14
C ASP A 367 -0.72 -13.97 -12.23
N LEU A 368 0.49 -13.45 -12.45
CA LEU A 368 0.77 -12.56 -13.58
C LEU A 368 0.56 -13.28 -14.93
N HIS A 369 0.97 -14.55 -15.04
CA HIS A 369 0.81 -15.34 -16.25
C HIS A 369 -0.67 -15.51 -16.60
N VAL A 370 -1.48 -15.97 -15.64
CA VAL A 370 -2.94 -16.11 -15.82
C VAL A 370 -3.57 -14.77 -16.21
N THR A 371 -3.10 -13.68 -15.62
CA THR A 371 -3.63 -12.35 -15.92
C THR A 371 -3.25 -11.86 -17.33
N LEU A 372 -2.05 -12.17 -17.82
CA LEU A 372 -1.64 -11.83 -19.18
C LEU A 372 -2.46 -12.59 -20.24
N ILE A 373 -2.82 -13.85 -19.97
CA ILE A 373 -3.70 -14.64 -20.85
C ILE A 373 -5.11 -14.02 -20.86
N ALA A 374 -5.66 -13.71 -19.69
CA ALA A 374 -6.96 -13.03 -19.57
C ALA A 374 -6.98 -11.67 -20.30
N ARG A 375 -5.90 -10.89 -20.23
CA ARG A 375 -5.76 -9.62 -20.96
C ARG A 375 -5.91 -9.82 -22.46
N ASN A 376 -5.24 -10.84 -23.02
CA ASN A 376 -5.23 -11.05 -24.46
C ASN A 376 -6.66 -11.34 -24.96
N ARG A 377 -7.42 -12.17 -24.23
CA ARG A 377 -8.84 -12.41 -24.49
C ARG A 377 -9.70 -11.16 -24.39
N TYR A 378 -9.54 -10.36 -23.33
CA TYR A 378 -10.29 -9.11 -23.17
C TYR A 378 -10.03 -8.11 -24.29
N ARG A 379 -8.77 -7.91 -24.69
CA ARG A 379 -8.43 -7.02 -25.81
C ARG A 379 -8.91 -7.55 -27.16
N GLY A 380 -8.86 -8.86 -27.37
CA GLY A 380 -9.47 -9.50 -28.54
C GLY A 380 -10.97 -9.24 -28.63
N ALA A 381 -11.69 -9.38 -27.51
CA ALA A 381 -13.12 -9.12 -27.43
C ALA A 381 -13.48 -7.63 -27.61
N VAL A 382 -12.68 -6.71 -27.06
CA VAL A 382 -12.91 -5.26 -27.22
C VAL A 382 -12.56 -4.78 -28.63
N ALA A 383 -11.56 -5.38 -29.29
CA ALA A 383 -11.19 -5.03 -30.66
C ALA A 383 -12.20 -5.57 -31.70
N THR A 384 -12.86 -6.68 -31.41
CA THR A 384 -13.91 -7.28 -32.26
C THR A 384 -15.30 -6.71 -31.98
N ALA A 385 -15.47 -5.90 -30.92
CA ALA A 385 -16.71 -5.17 -30.69
C ALA A 385 -16.94 -4.17 -31.84
N PRO A 386 -18.06 -4.27 -32.59
CA PRO A 386 -18.32 -3.37 -33.70
C PRO A 386 -18.32 -1.92 -33.20
N ARG A 387 -17.59 -1.03 -33.90
CA ARG A 387 -17.88 0.41 -33.88
C ARG A 387 -19.28 0.60 -34.47
N ALA A 388 -20.30 0.34 -33.68
CA ALA A 388 -21.67 0.66 -34.05
C ALA A 388 -21.84 2.17 -33.93
N VAL A 389 -22.41 2.75 -34.99
CA VAL A 389 -22.72 4.17 -35.21
C VAL A 389 -21.56 4.99 -35.78
N ASP A 390 -21.43 4.96 -37.12
CA ASP A 390 -21.10 6.13 -37.96
C ASP A 390 -21.28 5.87 -39.49
N ALA A 391 -21.91 4.75 -39.90
CA ALA A 391 -22.14 4.44 -41.32
C ALA A 391 -23.63 4.28 -41.70
N ALA A 392 -24.52 5.06 -41.07
CA ALA A 392 -25.97 5.00 -41.37
C ALA A 392 -26.60 6.37 -41.72
N TYR A 393 -25.81 7.35 -42.16
CA TYR A 393 -26.30 8.53 -42.86
C TYR A 393 -25.34 8.85 -44.00
N GLY A 394 -25.66 8.37 -45.21
CA GLY A 394 -24.84 8.70 -46.37
C GLY A 394 -25.06 7.82 -47.60
N THR A 395 -26.30 7.44 -47.91
CA THR A 395 -26.76 7.13 -49.28
C THR A 395 -28.28 6.95 -49.22
N GLY A 396 -29.02 7.81 -49.93
CA GLY A 396 -30.47 7.80 -50.03
C GLY A 396 -30.96 9.19 -50.39
#